data_AF-A0A7W9RZC1-F1
#
_entry.id   AF-A0A7W9RZC1-F1
#
_cell.length_a   1.000
_cell.length_b   1.000
_cell.length_c   1.000
_cell.angle_alpha   90.00
_cell.angle_beta   90.00
_cell.angle_gamma   90.00
#
_symmetry.space_group_name_H-M   'P 1'
#
loop_
_entity.id
_entity.type
_entity.pdbx_description
1 polymer ?
#
loop_
_entity_poly.entity_id
_entity_poly.type
_entity_poly.pdbx_seq_one_letter_code
_entity_poly.pdbx_strand_id
1 'polypeptide(L)'
;MAAGFHIPDGNDALRDDLPAVVELIERTARWVNPETFRRLPVWAPHTARGRPLYDAAWSRRYTNTKKATKITAEKFEGNVAALNALVAALGVAAPKPKNWTVCHIWGYDDPSFAQQSSVVQDLRYFSCVANMVWLPTPLKGFTDTMPEIKAMLRVCAFHLYGWACEHPSVAEQYEKVKNGWIPEGYPKSWPCPERPGLLPPGTAPFGERIEREIAKRKGKLKADLANAAFLHYPKEEVLAVLKFWGVDLG
;
A
#
# COMPACT_ATOMS: atom_id res chain seq x y z
N MET A 1 10.22 42.30 7.78
CA MET A 1 9.13 41.33 8.02
C MET A 1 7.99 41.69 7.09
N ALA A 2 7.43 40.72 6.36
CA ALA A 2 6.34 41.01 5.42
C ALA A 2 5.09 41.40 6.22
N ALA A 3 4.63 42.65 6.05
CA ALA A 3 3.45 43.19 6.71
C ALA A 3 2.19 42.73 5.96
N GLY A 4 1.77 41.48 6.20
CA GLY A 4 0.60 40.87 5.59
C GLY A 4 -0.21 40.03 6.58
N PHE A 5 -1.45 39.70 6.21
CA PHE A 5 -2.29 38.76 6.95
C PHE A 5 -1.66 37.36 6.93
N HIS A 6 -1.21 36.89 8.10
CA HIS A 6 -0.55 35.60 8.25
C HIS A 6 -1.58 34.52 8.56
N ILE A 7 -1.66 33.51 7.69
CA ILE A 7 -2.47 32.31 7.90
C ILE A 7 -1.51 31.20 8.34
N PRO A 8 -1.78 30.50 9.46
CA PRO A 8 -0.95 29.37 9.89
C PRO A 8 -1.01 28.24 8.86
N ASP A 9 -0.02 27.34 8.91
CA ASP A 9 -0.09 26.12 8.10
C ASP A 9 -1.37 25.34 8.41
N GLY A 10 -2.04 24.85 7.36
CA GLY A 10 -3.31 24.15 7.50
C GLY A 10 -3.20 22.86 8.31
N ASN A 11 -2.04 22.19 8.32
CA ASN A 11 -1.84 20.99 9.12
C ASN A 11 -1.66 21.33 10.60
N ASP A 12 -0.97 22.43 10.92
CA ASP A 12 -0.83 22.89 12.30
C ASP A 12 -2.18 23.27 12.91
N ALA A 13 -3.07 23.88 12.11
CA ALA A 13 -4.44 24.18 12.53
C ALA A 13 -5.30 22.92 12.78
N LEU A 14 -4.95 21.77 12.21
CA LEU A 14 -5.66 20.50 12.35
C LEU A 14 -5.02 19.55 13.37
N ARG A 15 -3.88 19.93 13.96
CA ARG A 15 -3.10 19.05 14.84
C ARG A 15 -3.86 18.69 16.12
N ASP A 16 -4.64 19.62 16.65
CA ASP A 16 -5.47 19.41 17.85
C ASP A 16 -6.62 18.42 17.59
N ASP A 17 -7.04 18.24 16.34
CA ASP A 17 -8.09 17.31 15.93
C ASP A 17 -7.57 15.89 15.62
N LEU A 18 -6.25 15.66 15.72
CA LEU A 18 -5.65 14.34 15.48
C LEU A 18 -6.34 13.21 16.24
N PRO A 19 -6.72 13.34 17.53
CA PRO A 19 -7.42 12.27 18.25
C PRO A 19 -8.73 11.85 17.57
N ALA A 20 -9.52 12.80 17.08
CA ALA A 20 -10.79 12.53 16.39
C ALA A 20 -10.56 11.87 15.03
N VAL A 21 -9.54 12.32 14.29
CA VAL A 21 -9.15 11.70 13.01
C VAL A 21 -8.66 10.27 13.22
N VAL A 22 -7.86 10.03 14.27
CA VAL A 22 -7.35 8.71 14.63
C VAL A 22 -8.50 7.76 14.99
N GLU A 23 -9.50 8.20 15.76
CA GLU A 23 -10.69 7.39 16.06
C GLU A 23 -11.46 6.99 14.77
N LEU A 24 -11.61 7.93 13.83
CA LEU A 24 -12.23 7.65 12.54
C LEU A 24 -11.44 6.60 11.75
N ILE A 25 -10.10 6.70 11.72
CA ILE A 25 -9.22 5.74 11.06
C ILE A 25 -9.29 4.38 11.77
N GLU A 26 -9.21 4.34 13.09
CA GLU A 26 -9.31 3.14 13.91
C GLU A 26 -10.55 2.30 13.57
N ARG A 27 -11.70 2.96 13.46
CA ARG A 27 -12.99 2.30 13.15
C ARG A 27 -13.14 1.90 11.68
N THR A 28 -12.55 2.66 10.76
CA THR A 28 -12.85 2.54 9.32
C THR A 28 -11.76 1.92 8.48
N ALA A 29 -10.52 1.84 8.97
CA ALA A 29 -9.44 1.14 8.30
C ALA A 29 -9.81 -0.33 8.05
N ARG A 30 -9.41 -0.85 6.90
CA ARG A 30 -9.48 -2.29 6.60
C ARG A 30 -8.09 -2.84 6.39
N TRP A 31 -7.82 -3.91 7.12
CA TRP A 31 -6.55 -4.60 7.17
C TRP A 31 -6.69 -5.97 6.56
N VAL A 32 -5.65 -6.41 5.86
CA VAL A 32 -5.58 -7.78 5.34
C VAL A 32 -5.28 -8.72 6.50
N ASN A 33 -5.84 -9.92 6.46
CA ASN A 33 -5.54 -10.93 7.48
C ASN A 33 -4.03 -11.28 7.49
N PRO A 34 -3.37 -11.41 8.65
CA PRO A 34 -1.98 -11.86 8.72
C PRO A 34 -1.70 -13.20 8.00
N GLU A 35 -2.67 -14.12 7.99
CA GLU A 35 -2.57 -15.38 7.24
C GLU A 35 -2.48 -15.14 5.73
N THR A 36 -3.29 -14.21 5.20
CA THR A 36 -3.23 -13.81 3.79
C THR A 36 -1.86 -13.25 3.45
N PHE A 37 -1.33 -12.36 4.29
CA PHE A 37 0.00 -11.77 4.10
C PHE A 37 1.09 -12.85 4.07
N ARG A 38 1.08 -13.79 5.03
CA ARG A 38 2.08 -14.85 5.10
C ARG A 38 2.07 -15.77 3.87
N ARG A 39 0.88 -16.06 3.33
CA ARG A 39 0.73 -16.93 2.15
C ARG A 39 1.07 -16.24 0.83
N LEU A 40 0.82 -14.93 0.75
CA LEU A 40 1.15 -14.11 -0.41
C LEU A 40 1.31 -12.62 0.00
N PRO A 41 2.54 -12.17 0.31
CA PRO A 41 2.78 -10.81 0.78
C PRO A 41 2.63 -9.79 -0.34
N VAL A 42 3.07 -10.14 -1.56
CA VAL A 42 3.08 -9.27 -2.75
C VAL A 42 2.22 -9.85 -3.87
N TRP A 43 1.24 -9.09 -4.35
CA TRP A 43 0.20 -9.59 -5.26
C TRP A 43 0.39 -9.18 -6.73
N ALA A 44 1.23 -8.19 -7.00
CA ALA A 44 1.54 -7.73 -8.35
C ALA A 44 3.05 -7.43 -8.48
N PRO A 45 3.92 -8.47 -8.41
CA PRO A 45 5.38 -8.30 -8.41
C PRO A 45 5.95 -7.78 -9.73
N HIS A 46 5.14 -7.70 -10.79
CA HIS A 46 5.53 -7.24 -12.13
C HIS A 46 5.38 -5.73 -12.34
N THR A 47 4.80 -5.00 -11.39
CA THR A 47 4.50 -3.58 -11.57
C THR A 47 4.70 -2.76 -10.28
N ALA A 48 4.99 -1.49 -10.47
CA ALA A 48 5.16 -0.47 -9.43
C ALA A 48 4.71 0.89 -9.98
N ARG A 49 4.49 1.88 -9.10
CA ARG A 49 4.11 3.22 -9.52
C ARG A 49 5.14 3.78 -10.52
N GLY A 50 4.65 4.41 -11.58
CA GLY A 50 5.48 5.00 -12.62
C GLY A 50 6.01 4.00 -13.67
N ARG A 51 5.75 2.69 -13.54
CA ARG A 51 6.10 1.73 -14.59
C ARG A 51 5.14 1.84 -15.79
N PRO A 52 5.60 1.61 -17.04
CA PRO A 52 4.72 1.60 -18.20
C PRO A 52 3.63 0.53 -18.07
N LEU A 53 2.43 0.85 -18.51
CA LEU A 53 1.34 -0.12 -18.60
C LEU A 53 1.40 -0.84 -19.94
N TYR A 54 1.17 -2.15 -19.93
CA TYR A 54 1.12 -3.01 -21.10
C TYR A 54 -0.26 -3.64 -21.24
N ASP A 55 -0.59 -4.03 -22.47
CA ASP A 55 -1.75 -4.88 -22.74
C ASP A 55 -1.66 -6.24 -22.02
N ALA A 56 -2.77 -6.96 -21.97
CA ALA A 56 -2.84 -8.25 -21.28
C ALA A 56 -1.87 -9.31 -21.85
N ALA A 57 -1.44 -9.14 -23.10
CA ALA A 57 -0.48 -10.00 -23.79
C ALA A 57 0.98 -9.58 -23.59
N TRP A 58 1.25 -8.49 -22.85
CA TRP A 58 2.60 -7.94 -22.67
C TRP A 58 3.34 -7.69 -23.99
N SER A 59 2.58 -7.34 -25.03
CA SER A 59 3.04 -7.15 -26.40
C SER A 59 3.17 -5.68 -26.77
N ARG A 60 2.30 -4.82 -26.21
CA ARG A 60 2.24 -3.40 -26.54
C ARG A 60 2.02 -2.56 -25.29
N ARG A 61 2.69 -1.40 -25.24
CA ARG A 61 2.43 -0.39 -24.22
C ARG A 61 1.10 0.30 -24.47
N TYR A 62 0.38 0.59 -23.40
CA TYR A 62 -0.79 1.45 -23.48
C TYR A 62 -0.38 2.90 -23.66
N THR A 63 -1.10 3.58 -24.55
CA THR A 63 -0.96 5.01 -24.78
C THR A 63 -2.30 5.72 -24.56
N ASN A 64 -2.24 7.03 -24.36
CA ASN A 64 -3.41 7.90 -24.31
C ASN A 64 -3.18 9.10 -25.25
N THR A 65 -4.08 9.29 -26.20
CA THR A 65 -4.09 10.47 -27.06
C THR A 65 -4.98 11.54 -26.44
N LYS A 66 -4.38 12.64 -25.97
CA LYS A 66 -5.14 13.78 -25.44
C LYS A 66 -5.99 14.38 -26.56
N LYS A 67 -7.32 14.35 -26.42
CA LYS A 67 -8.25 14.84 -27.46
C LYS A 67 -7.96 16.28 -27.92
N ALA A 68 -7.61 17.15 -26.96
CA ALA A 68 -7.36 18.57 -27.20
C ALA A 68 -6.06 18.85 -27.97
N THR A 69 -4.96 18.17 -27.60
CA THR A 69 -3.64 18.45 -28.19
C THR A 69 -3.24 17.45 -29.28
N LYS A 70 -4.00 16.35 -29.43
CA LYS A 70 -3.68 15.18 -30.28
C LYS A 70 -2.33 14.52 -29.97
N ILE A 71 -1.67 14.92 -28.88
CA ILE A 71 -0.43 14.31 -28.43
C ILE A 71 -0.74 12.97 -27.78
N THR A 72 -0.04 11.94 -28.25
CA THR A 72 -0.09 10.59 -27.67
C THR A 72 1.04 10.44 -26.67
N ALA A 73 0.69 10.08 -25.44
CA ALA A 73 1.66 9.80 -24.36
C ALA A 73 1.47 8.38 -23.84
N GLU A 74 2.55 7.77 -23.35
CA GLU A 74 2.49 6.48 -22.68
C GLU A 74 1.67 6.57 -21.38
N LYS A 75 0.97 5.48 -21.05
CA LYS A 75 0.30 5.33 -19.75
C LYS A 75 1.23 4.65 -18.77
N PHE A 76 1.22 5.13 -17.54
CA PHE A 76 2.01 4.59 -16.45
C PHE A 76 1.11 4.15 -15.29
N GLU A 77 1.57 3.18 -14.52
CA GLU A 77 0.90 2.71 -13.32
C GLU A 77 0.84 3.83 -12.28
N GLY A 78 -0.38 4.24 -11.93
CA GLY A 78 -0.63 5.23 -10.89
C GLY A 78 -0.75 4.61 -9.50
N ASN A 79 -1.68 3.67 -9.34
CA ASN A 79 -2.02 2.93 -8.11
C ASN A 79 -3.07 1.82 -8.33
N VAL A 80 -3.44 1.54 -9.58
CA VAL A 80 -4.52 0.62 -9.93
C VAL A 80 -4.15 -0.81 -9.53
N ALA A 81 -2.93 -1.26 -9.83
CA ALA A 81 -2.49 -2.59 -9.41
C ALA A 81 -2.41 -2.76 -7.88
N ALA A 82 -1.94 -1.75 -7.14
CA ALA A 82 -1.94 -1.75 -5.67
C ALA A 82 -3.36 -1.86 -5.10
N LEU A 83 -4.31 -1.08 -5.64
CA LEU A 83 -5.71 -1.15 -5.24
C LEU A 83 -6.34 -2.53 -5.53
N ASN A 84 -6.10 -3.06 -6.74
CA ASN A 84 -6.63 -4.37 -7.11
C ASN A 84 -6.02 -5.50 -6.28
N ALA A 85 -4.73 -5.40 -5.96
CA ALA A 85 -4.04 -6.31 -5.05
C ALA A 85 -4.69 -6.30 -3.66
N LEU A 86 -4.86 -5.12 -3.06
CA LEU A 86 -5.44 -5.00 -1.73
C LEU A 86 -6.89 -5.48 -1.67
N VAL A 87 -7.72 -5.10 -2.64
CA VAL A 87 -9.13 -5.51 -2.73
C VAL A 87 -9.26 -7.02 -2.86
N ALA A 88 -8.38 -7.66 -3.65
CA ALA A 88 -8.35 -9.12 -3.78
C ALA A 88 -7.91 -9.79 -2.48
N ALA A 89 -6.86 -9.27 -1.82
CA ALA A 89 -6.35 -9.77 -0.55
C ALA A 89 -7.34 -9.61 0.62
N LEU A 90 -8.19 -8.59 0.57
CA LEU A 90 -9.29 -8.38 1.52
C LEU A 90 -10.52 -9.27 1.22
N GLY A 91 -10.58 -9.91 0.05
CA GLY A 91 -11.72 -10.75 -0.34
C GLY A 91 -13.01 -9.98 -0.63
N VAL A 92 -12.91 -8.70 -0.98
CA VAL A 92 -14.06 -7.81 -1.19
C VAL A 92 -14.90 -8.32 -2.37
N ALA A 93 -16.22 -8.42 -2.16
CA ALA A 93 -17.17 -8.77 -3.21
C ALA A 93 -17.22 -7.73 -4.33
N ALA A 94 -17.46 -8.17 -5.56
CA ALA A 94 -17.85 -7.27 -6.62
C ALA A 94 -19.36 -6.94 -6.50
N PRO A 95 -19.79 -5.71 -6.84
CA PRO A 95 -18.96 -4.57 -7.16
C PRO A 95 -18.25 -4.00 -5.93
N LYS A 96 -17.03 -3.46 -6.13
CA LYS A 96 -16.28 -2.79 -5.07
C LYS A 96 -17.09 -1.58 -4.54
N PRO A 97 -17.20 -1.37 -3.21
CA PRO A 97 -17.85 -0.20 -2.67
C PRO A 97 -17.16 1.10 -3.10
N LYS A 98 -17.97 2.16 -3.24
CA LYS A 98 -17.52 3.52 -3.60
C LYS A 98 -16.87 4.21 -2.41
N ASN A 99 -16.07 5.25 -2.67
CA ASN A 99 -15.46 6.13 -1.66
C ASN A 99 -14.44 5.43 -0.75
N TRP A 100 -13.72 4.45 -1.30
CA TRP A 100 -12.59 3.81 -0.64
C TRP A 100 -11.33 3.92 -1.49
N THR A 101 -10.19 4.13 -0.83
CA THR A 101 -8.88 4.26 -1.46
C THR A 101 -7.85 3.43 -0.73
N VAL A 102 -6.86 2.95 -1.48
CA VAL A 102 -5.65 2.33 -0.92
C VAL A 102 -4.67 3.43 -0.53
N CYS A 103 -4.08 3.30 0.65
CA CYS A 103 -2.99 4.15 1.12
C CYS A 103 -1.77 3.26 1.39
N HIS A 104 -0.62 3.66 0.85
CA HIS A 104 0.67 3.09 1.23
C HIS A 104 1.13 3.75 2.53
N ILE A 105 1.52 2.93 3.51
CA ILE A 105 1.89 3.45 4.83
C ILE A 105 3.40 3.72 4.95
N TRP A 106 4.22 3.03 4.15
CA TRP A 106 5.64 3.30 3.99
C TRP A 106 5.89 4.16 2.75
N GLY A 107 6.62 5.26 2.94
CA GLY A 107 6.92 6.30 1.96
C GLY A 107 7.41 7.55 2.69
N TYR A 108 7.81 8.61 1.96
CA TYR A 108 8.27 9.83 2.61
C TYR A 108 7.16 10.47 3.46
N ASP A 109 7.59 10.97 4.62
CA ASP A 109 6.87 11.92 5.45
C ASP A 109 7.32 13.32 5.05
N ASP A 110 7.20 13.67 3.76
CA ASP A 110 7.61 14.97 3.23
C ASP A 110 6.44 15.97 3.37
N PRO A 111 6.49 16.92 4.31
CA PRO A 111 5.43 17.91 4.51
C PRO A 111 5.32 18.88 3.33
N SER A 112 6.37 18.96 2.48
CA SER A 112 6.43 19.86 1.33
C SER A 112 5.86 19.25 0.04
N PHE A 113 5.50 17.97 0.04
CA PHE A 113 5.04 17.20 -1.13
C PHE A 113 5.99 17.25 -2.34
N ALA A 114 7.26 17.64 -2.14
CA ALA A 114 8.20 17.88 -3.21
C ALA A 114 8.72 16.57 -3.83
N GLN A 115 8.71 15.47 -3.07
CA GLN A 115 9.31 14.21 -3.49
C GLN A 115 8.29 13.10 -3.81
N GLN A 116 8.55 12.34 -4.87
CA GLN A 116 7.84 11.09 -5.13
C GLN A 116 8.38 9.98 -4.21
N SER A 117 7.48 9.23 -3.56
CA SER A 117 7.88 8.08 -2.74
C SER A 117 8.57 7.00 -3.58
N SER A 118 9.85 6.76 -3.29
CA SER A 118 10.64 5.70 -3.91
C SER A 118 10.16 4.30 -3.50
N VAL A 119 9.55 4.16 -2.31
CA VAL A 119 8.96 2.91 -1.82
C VAL A 119 7.86 2.39 -2.76
N VAL A 120 7.01 3.27 -3.30
CA VAL A 120 5.94 2.86 -4.23
C VAL A 120 6.44 2.61 -5.66
N GLN A 121 7.70 2.95 -5.94
CA GLN A 121 8.38 2.61 -7.20
C GLN A 121 9.15 1.29 -7.09
N ASP A 122 9.36 0.78 -5.87
CA ASP A 122 9.96 -0.52 -5.62
C ASP A 122 8.91 -1.65 -5.73
N LEU A 123 9.15 -2.59 -6.64
CA LEU A 123 8.28 -3.75 -6.89
C LEU A 123 8.06 -4.61 -5.64
N ARG A 124 9.05 -4.67 -4.74
CA ARG A 124 8.98 -5.45 -3.50
C ARG A 124 7.89 -4.90 -2.56
N TYR A 125 7.69 -3.59 -2.57
CA TYR A 125 6.87 -2.89 -1.56
C TYR A 125 5.59 -2.29 -2.13
N PHE A 126 5.51 -2.05 -3.45
CA PHE A 126 4.36 -1.39 -4.07
C PHE A 126 3.03 -2.14 -3.92
N SER A 127 3.03 -3.46 -4.13
CA SER A 127 1.83 -4.30 -3.98
C SER A 127 1.90 -5.22 -2.76
N CYS A 128 2.77 -4.87 -1.80
CA CYS A 128 2.86 -5.54 -0.51
C CYS A 128 1.62 -5.19 0.34
N VAL A 129 0.84 -6.18 0.74
CA VAL A 129 -0.40 -5.96 1.51
C VAL A 129 -0.14 -5.44 2.91
N ALA A 130 1.02 -5.74 3.51
CA ALA A 130 1.44 -5.17 4.78
C ALA A 130 1.88 -3.71 4.68
N ASN A 131 2.15 -3.21 3.48
CA ASN A 131 2.42 -1.80 3.21
C ASN A 131 1.14 -1.01 2.86
N MET A 132 -0.03 -1.63 2.90
CA MET A 132 -1.26 -1.00 2.41
C MET A 132 -2.40 -1.11 3.42
N VAL A 133 -3.18 -0.05 3.51
CA VAL A 133 -4.44 0.00 4.26
C VAL A 133 -5.54 0.53 3.35
N TRP A 134 -6.76 0.01 3.50
CA TRP A 134 -7.92 0.51 2.76
C TRP A 134 -8.72 1.46 3.65
N LEU A 135 -8.94 2.68 3.19
CA LEU A 135 -9.55 3.75 3.96
C LEU A 135 -10.68 4.43 3.19
N PRO A 136 -11.67 5.02 3.90
CA PRO A 136 -12.55 6.00 3.31
C PRO A 136 -11.74 7.10 2.61
N THR A 137 -12.10 7.44 1.37
CA THR A 137 -11.35 8.40 0.54
C THR A 137 -11.08 9.74 1.25
N PRO A 138 -12.00 10.35 2.02
CA PRO A 138 -11.72 11.59 2.74
C PRO A 138 -10.56 11.49 3.75
N LEU A 139 -10.37 10.32 4.37
CA LEU A 139 -9.32 10.11 5.40
C LEU A 139 -7.92 9.94 4.80
N LYS A 140 -7.82 9.72 3.48
CA LYS A 140 -6.52 9.60 2.82
C LYS A 140 -5.69 10.87 2.93
N GLY A 141 -6.32 12.06 2.88
CA GLY A 141 -5.59 13.33 3.00
C GLY A 141 -4.70 13.32 4.25
N PHE A 142 -5.27 12.95 5.39
CA PHE A 142 -4.54 12.84 6.65
C PHE A 142 -3.41 11.82 6.61
N THR A 143 -3.58 10.68 5.94
CA THR A 143 -2.46 9.72 5.79
C THR A 143 -1.35 10.26 4.90
N ASP A 144 -1.64 11.15 3.95
CA ASP A 144 -0.62 11.74 3.09
C ASP A 144 0.09 12.92 3.77
N THR A 145 -0.62 13.71 4.59
CA THR A 145 -0.14 15.00 5.13
C THR A 145 0.27 14.98 6.60
N MET A 146 -0.20 14.02 7.41
CA MET A 146 0.07 13.95 8.86
C MET A 146 0.99 12.77 9.19
N PRO A 147 2.29 13.01 9.46
CA PRO A 147 3.26 11.96 9.77
C PRO A 147 2.85 11.09 10.97
N GLU A 148 2.18 11.66 11.96
CA GLU A 148 1.71 11.00 13.17
C GLU A 148 0.75 9.85 12.84
N ILE A 149 -0.16 10.06 11.88
CA ILE A 149 -1.11 9.04 11.45
C ILE A 149 -0.39 7.91 10.70
N LYS A 150 0.54 8.23 9.81
CA LYS A 150 1.38 7.22 9.13
C LYS A 150 2.19 6.42 10.14
N ALA A 151 2.75 7.06 11.16
CA ALA A 151 3.48 6.39 12.22
C ALA A 151 2.61 5.36 12.96
N MET A 152 1.41 5.74 13.38
CA MET A 152 0.48 4.79 14.02
C MET A 152 0.12 3.63 13.09
N LEU A 153 -0.14 3.90 11.81
CA LEU A 153 -0.44 2.85 10.83
C LEU A 153 0.75 1.89 10.61
N ARG A 154 1.98 2.39 10.58
CA ARG A 154 3.21 1.57 10.47
C ARG A 154 3.39 0.67 11.69
N VAL A 155 3.18 1.20 12.90
CA VAL A 155 3.25 0.42 14.14
C VAL A 155 2.16 -0.66 14.17
N CYS A 156 0.93 -0.31 13.79
CA CYS A 156 -0.15 -1.29 13.62
C CYS A 156 0.22 -2.41 12.64
N ALA A 157 0.70 -2.06 11.45
CA ALA A 157 1.14 -3.03 10.46
C ALA A 157 2.30 -3.91 10.97
N PHE A 158 3.26 -3.32 11.67
CA PHE A 158 4.39 -4.07 12.24
C PHE A 158 3.92 -5.11 13.24
N HIS A 159 3.07 -4.75 14.20
CA HIS A 159 2.56 -5.72 15.18
C HIS A 159 1.53 -6.69 14.60
N LEU A 160 0.82 -6.31 13.54
CA LEU A 160 -0.13 -7.18 12.86
C LEU A 160 0.56 -8.24 11.99
N TYR A 161 1.60 -7.85 11.26
CA TYR A 161 2.23 -8.70 10.23
C TYR A 161 3.63 -9.19 10.60
N GLY A 162 4.23 -8.66 11.67
CA GLY A 162 5.65 -8.90 12.00
C GLY A 162 6.61 -8.33 10.96
N TRP A 163 6.20 -7.29 10.22
CA TRP A 163 6.96 -6.77 9.08
C TRP A 163 7.02 -5.23 9.08
N ALA A 164 8.19 -4.69 8.73
CA ALA A 164 8.42 -3.28 8.45
C ALA A 164 9.20 -3.12 7.16
N CYS A 165 9.07 -1.96 6.49
CA CYS A 165 9.68 -1.75 5.18
C CYS A 165 11.20 -1.50 5.29
N GLU A 166 12.00 -2.35 4.64
CA GLU A 166 13.47 -2.26 4.62
C GLU A 166 13.99 -1.38 3.48
N HIS A 167 13.16 -0.52 2.89
CA HIS A 167 13.63 0.39 1.84
C HIS A 167 14.56 1.46 2.45
N PRO A 168 15.75 1.73 1.89
CA PRO A 168 16.72 2.66 2.48
C PRO A 168 16.17 4.07 2.76
N SER A 169 15.20 4.53 1.95
CA SER A 169 14.59 5.85 2.12
C SER A 169 13.74 6.02 3.37
N VAL A 170 13.40 4.94 4.08
CA VAL A 170 12.58 4.95 5.30
C VAL A 170 13.28 4.25 6.46
N ALA A 171 14.62 4.15 6.41
CA ALA A 171 15.42 3.44 7.40
C ALA A 171 15.22 3.98 8.82
N GLU A 172 15.08 5.30 9.00
CA GLU A 172 14.84 5.89 10.32
C GLU A 172 13.48 5.45 10.90
N GLN A 173 12.42 5.49 10.09
CA GLN A 173 11.08 5.05 10.49
C GLN A 173 11.07 3.55 10.78
N TYR A 174 11.77 2.75 9.98
CA TYR A 174 11.95 1.32 10.19
C TYR A 174 12.58 1.05 11.57
N GLU A 175 13.71 1.70 11.88
CA GLU A 175 14.40 1.51 13.16
C GLU A 175 13.56 1.96 14.35
N LYS A 176 12.82 3.07 14.24
CA LYS A 176 11.90 3.52 15.31
C LYS A 176 10.88 2.44 15.64
N VAL A 177 10.16 1.95 14.62
CA VAL A 177 9.10 0.94 14.80
C VAL A 177 9.67 -0.37 15.34
N LYS A 178 10.81 -0.83 14.79
CA LYS A 178 11.46 -2.08 15.20
C LYS A 178 11.95 -2.06 16.65
N ASN A 179 12.39 -0.90 17.15
CA ASN A 179 12.86 -0.72 18.52
C ASN A 179 11.71 -0.55 19.54
N GLY A 180 10.46 -0.81 19.15
CA GLY A 180 9.32 -0.85 20.06
C GLY A 180 8.69 0.52 20.36
N TRP A 181 8.97 1.54 19.53
CA TRP A 181 8.33 2.84 19.69
C TRP A 181 6.83 2.76 19.40
N ILE A 182 6.02 3.29 20.34
CA ILE A 182 4.57 3.47 20.18
C ILE A 182 4.27 4.98 20.18
N PRO A 183 3.64 5.53 19.12
CA PRO A 183 3.24 6.93 19.06
C PRO A 183 2.25 7.31 20.17
N GLU A 184 2.26 8.57 20.57
CA GLU A 184 1.21 9.12 21.45
C GLU A 184 -0.16 9.01 20.79
N GLY A 185 -1.21 8.73 21.57
CA GLY A 185 -2.57 8.58 21.04
C GLY A 185 -2.80 7.28 20.26
N TYR A 186 -1.87 6.32 20.31
CA TYR A 186 -2.00 5.04 19.63
C TYR A 186 -3.30 4.31 20.02
N PRO A 187 -4.13 3.89 19.04
CA PRO A 187 -5.41 3.21 19.30
C PRO A 187 -5.31 2.02 20.24
N LYS A 188 -6.18 1.98 21.26
CA LYS A 188 -6.23 0.87 22.23
C LYS A 188 -6.72 -0.44 21.60
N SER A 189 -7.50 -0.35 20.51
CA SER A 189 -7.96 -1.53 19.76
C SER A 189 -6.95 -2.02 18.72
N TRP A 190 -5.76 -1.44 18.62
CA TRP A 190 -4.73 -1.90 17.69
C TRP A 190 -3.64 -2.74 18.38
N PRO A 191 -3.00 -3.68 17.66
CA PRO A 191 -1.97 -4.53 18.22
C PRO A 191 -0.72 -3.76 18.65
N CYS A 192 -0.14 -4.14 19.78
CA CYS A 192 1.11 -3.59 20.31
C CYS A 192 1.85 -4.69 21.09
N PRO A 193 3.07 -4.46 21.61
CA PRO A 193 3.81 -5.47 22.36
C PRO A 193 3.03 -6.03 23.57
N GLU A 194 2.23 -5.19 24.23
CA GLU A 194 1.40 -5.57 25.38
C GLU A 194 0.10 -6.29 24.99
N ARG A 195 -0.25 -6.28 23.69
CA ARG A 195 -1.47 -6.88 23.13
C ARG A 195 -1.13 -7.74 21.91
N PRO A 196 -0.29 -8.78 22.05
CA PRO A 196 0.15 -9.60 20.93
C PRO A 196 -1.03 -10.37 20.34
N GLY A 197 -1.06 -10.49 19.00
CA GLY A 197 -2.10 -11.24 18.29
C GLY A 197 -3.47 -10.56 18.23
N LEU A 198 -3.64 -9.38 18.82
CA LEU A 198 -4.87 -8.61 18.68
C LEU A 198 -5.06 -8.18 17.22
N LEU A 199 -6.24 -8.45 16.66
CA LEU A 199 -6.57 -8.01 15.31
C LEU A 199 -7.22 -6.62 15.37
N PRO A 200 -6.70 -5.61 14.66
CA PRO A 200 -7.33 -4.30 14.65
C PRO A 200 -8.75 -4.40 14.04
N PRO A 201 -9.69 -3.54 14.46
CA PRO A 201 -11.01 -3.48 13.85
C PRO A 201 -10.94 -3.37 12.33
N GLY A 202 -11.84 -4.08 11.65
CA GLY A 202 -11.86 -4.10 10.18
C GLY A 202 -10.81 -5.00 9.53
N THR A 203 -10.09 -5.83 10.29
CA THR A 203 -9.29 -6.93 9.72
C THR A 203 -10.20 -7.91 8.99
N ALA A 204 -9.90 -8.18 7.72
CA ALA A 204 -10.66 -9.13 6.91
C ALA A 204 -10.51 -10.57 7.43
N PRO A 205 -11.55 -11.40 7.31
CA PRO A 205 -11.43 -12.82 7.65
C PRO A 205 -10.53 -13.54 6.63
N PHE A 206 -9.82 -14.55 7.10
CA PHE A 206 -9.20 -15.55 6.24
C PHE A 206 -10.16 -16.73 6.06
N GLY A 207 -10.34 -17.20 4.84
CA GLY A 207 -11.21 -18.33 4.53
C GLY A 207 -11.09 -18.76 3.07
N GLU A 208 -11.90 -19.73 2.65
CA GLU A 208 -11.75 -20.40 1.35
C GLU A 208 -11.71 -19.44 0.15
N ARG A 209 -12.47 -18.34 0.21
CA ARG A 209 -12.47 -17.34 -0.86
C ARG A 209 -11.08 -16.73 -1.05
N ILE A 210 -10.41 -16.39 0.05
CA ILE A 210 -9.06 -15.85 0.02
C ILE A 210 -8.07 -16.91 -0.46
N GLU A 211 -8.22 -18.16 0.01
CA GLU A 211 -7.38 -19.27 -0.45
C GLU A 211 -7.47 -19.46 -1.96
N ARG A 212 -8.68 -19.42 -2.53
CA ARG A 212 -8.90 -19.47 -3.98
C ARG A 212 -8.26 -18.29 -4.71
N GLU A 213 -8.38 -17.07 -4.19
CA GLU A 213 -7.75 -15.90 -4.82
C GLU A 213 -6.23 -15.94 -4.74
N ILE A 214 -5.64 -16.43 -3.65
CA ILE A 214 -4.19 -16.67 -3.53
C ILE A 214 -3.75 -17.70 -4.56
N ALA A 215 -4.43 -18.86 -4.62
CA ALA A 215 -4.09 -19.93 -5.57
C ALA A 215 -4.19 -19.45 -7.02
N LYS A 216 -5.27 -18.75 -7.35
CA LYS A 216 -5.46 -18.11 -8.66
C LYS A 216 -4.34 -17.11 -8.97
N ARG A 217 -3.94 -16.28 -8.00
CA ARG A 217 -2.87 -15.31 -8.20
C ARG A 217 -1.52 -15.99 -8.43
N LYS A 218 -1.16 -16.98 -7.62
CA LYS A 218 0.07 -17.76 -7.79
C LYS A 218 0.09 -18.50 -9.13
N GLY A 219 -1.02 -19.15 -9.50
CA GLY A 219 -1.18 -19.81 -10.79
C GLY A 219 -1.02 -18.85 -11.98
N LYS A 220 -1.59 -17.64 -11.89
CA LYS A 220 -1.38 -16.59 -12.90
C LYS A 220 0.09 -16.17 -13.00
N LEU A 221 0.77 -15.94 -11.87
CA LEU A 221 2.19 -15.58 -11.88
C LEU A 221 3.05 -16.68 -12.51
N LYS A 222 2.77 -17.95 -12.17
CA LYS A 222 3.44 -19.11 -12.76
C LYS A 222 3.24 -19.18 -14.27
N ALA A 223 2.01 -18.98 -14.75
CA ALA A 223 1.69 -18.96 -16.17
C ALA A 223 2.36 -17.79 -16.91
N ASP A 224 2.30 -16.58 -16.35
CA ASP A 224 2.90 -15.37 -16.94
C ASP A 224 4.43 -15.51 -17.04
N LEU A 225 5.10 -16.08 -16.02
CA LEU A 225 6.54 -16.38 -16.03
C LEU A 225 6.92 -17.41 -17.10
N ALA A 226 6.12 -18.47 -17.26
CA ALA A 226 6.36 -19.52 -18.25
C ALA A 226 6.03 -19.09 -19.69
N ASN A 227 5.25 -18.03 -19.88
CA ASN A 227 4.79 -17.62 -21.20
C ASN A 227 5.93 -17.00 -22.03
N ALA A 228 6.37 -17.69 -23.08
CA ALA A 228 7.42 -17.22 -23.99
C ALA A 228 6.95 -16.09 -24.93
N ALA A 229 5.64 -15.93 -25.13
CA ALA A 229 5.09 -14.88 -26.00
C ALA A 229 5.04 -13.50 -25.33
N PHE A 230 5.22 -13.43 -24.01
CA PHE A 230 5.24 -12.17 -23.27
C PHE A 230 6.59 -11.46 -23.45
N LEU A 231 6.65 -10.58 -24.47
CA LEU A 231 7.87 -9.87 -24.85
C LEU A 231 8.37 -8.87 -23.80
N HIS A 232 7.44 -8.25 -23.06
CA HIS A 232 7.76 -7.17 -22.13
C HIS A 232 7.46 -7.50 -20.66
N TYR A 233 7.14 -8.76 -20.36
CA TYR A 233 6.92 -9.16 -18.96
C TYR A 233 8.26 -9.18 -18.21
N PRO A 234 8.37 -8.47 -17.07
CA PRO A 234 9.63 -8.33 -16.34
C PRO A 234 9.93 -9.60 -15.54
N LYS A 235 10.27 -10.69 -16.22
CA LYS A 235 10.46 -12.02 -15.63
C LYS A 235 11.52 -12.01 -14.53
N GLU A 236 12.66 -11.39 -14.80
CA GLU A 236 13.79 -11.33 -13.87
C GLU A 236 13.42 -10.58 -12.60
N GLU A 237 12.78 -9.41 -12.71
CA GLU A 237 12.39 -8.65 -11.52
C GLU A 237 11.26 -9.35 -10.75
N VAL A 238 10.31 -10.00 -11.43
CA VAL A 238 9.27 -10.79 -10.77
C VAL A 238 9.91 -11.92 -9.95
N LEU A 239 10.86 -12.66 -10.53
CA LEU A 239 11.58 -13.73 -9.83
C LEU A 239 12.38 -13.19 -8.64
N ALA A 240 13.04 -12.04 -8.80
CA ALA A 240 13.77 -11.39 -7.71
C ALA A 240 12.84 -10.98 -6.55
N VAL A 241 11.67 -10.43 -6.85
CA VAL A 241 10.66 -10.06 -5.85
C VAL A 241 10.10 -11.30 -5.14
N LEU A 242 9.78 -12.36 -5.88
CA LEU A 242 9.30 -13.61 -5.28
C LEU A 242 10.35 -14.24 -4.37
N LYS A 243 11.62 -14.23 -4.79
CA LYS A 243 12.75 -14.70 -3.98
C LYS A 243 12.92 -13.87 -2.71
N PHE A 244 12.87 -12.53 -2.82
CA PHE A 244 12.96 -11.63 -1.66
C PHE A 244 11.91 -11.96 -0.60
N TRP A 245 10.68 -12.24 -1.03
CA TRP A 245 9.56 -12.56 -0.14
C TRP A 245 9.45 -14.05 0.24
N GLY A 246 10.33 -14.91 -0.25
CA GLY A 246 10.24 -16.36 -0.03
C GLY A 246 8.95 -16.98 -0.58
N VAL A 247 8.37 -16.41 -1.63
CA VAL A 247 7.09 -16.89 -2.19
C VAL A 247 7.34 -18.09 -3.09
N ASP A 248 6.87 -19.24 -2.64
CA ASP A 248 6.67 -20.40 -3.50
C ASP A 248 5.34 -20.29 -4.27
N LEU A 249 5.38 -20.52 -5.59
CA LEU A 249 4.21 -20.48 -6.46
C LEU A 249 3.44 -21.81 -6.51
N GLY A 250 3.96 -22.87 -5.88
CA GLY A 250 3.39 -24.23 -5.92
C GLY A 250 3.74 -24.97 -7.20
#